data_AF-A0A7Z8R0N2-F1
#
_entry.id   AF-A0A7Z8R0N2-F1
#
_cell.length_a   1.000
_cell.length_b   1.000
_cell.length_c   1.000
_cell.angle_alpha   90.00
_cell.angle_beta   90.00
_cell.angle_gamma   90.00
#
_symmetry.space_group_name_H-M   'P 1'
#
loop_
_entity.id
_entity.type
_entity.pdbx_description
1 polymer ?
#
loop_
_entity_poly.entity_id
_entity_poly.type
_entity_poly.pdbx_seq_one_letter_code
_entity_poly.pdbx_strand_id
1 'polypeptide(L)'
;MMTLWIVIAAMLLMAAVILLWPIACYKQGQENAPVLSQKQQNVSIFQERLAELENEQTQGNLDKSTFQQLKTELEKTLLGDVQFEEQPIQKAPKNVSIQNWLVMGVITGVFVLACLATYNSLGASDKYQQFLTLADAPLSEEHVAETKAPDFAMAVKALKVKLAENPEDIEKWFLLANSYAAMGDFRQAGEVYNKVAGILGEDKPGYAAAKAAYAQMMFQVAGEKMVPVVQQAINEALRVDPEEPTALILQGLNAYQEQAYPEAIAAWEKAKIKAGEAQVRKCLDPAIAEARREMGAITPPVMQQEKSDQKIAETITKTASIKVNLDISPALRAKVSPQERIFVFAKAGMPMPLAAERLQVKDLPITLVLDDTKAAMPTAKISSAEFVDITARVALSGSPRASKGDLYATAKHVAVQKGVEITLLIDKVVD
;
A
#
# COMPACT_ATOMS: atom_id res chain seq x y z
N MET A 1 16.41 -11.99 12.69
CA MET A 1 17.24 -11.09 13.51
C MET A 1 18.74 -11.23 13.27
N MET A 2 19.37 -12.42 13.38
CA MET A 2 20.83 -12.57 13.14
C MET A 2 21.28 -12.13 11.73
N THR A 3 20.50 -12.43 10.70
CA THR A 3 20.85 -12.14 9.29
C THR A 3 21.03 -10.64 9.01
N LEU A 4 20.14 -9.77 9.52
CA LEU A 4 20.24 -8.32 9.33
C LEU A 4 21.50 -7.75 9.99
N TRP A 5 21.77 -8.14 11.23
CA TRP A 5 22.97 -7.71 11.96
C TRP A 5 24.26 -8.22 11.31
N ILE A 6 24.25 -9.44 10.76
CA ILE A 6 25.38 -10.00 10.00
C ILE A 6 25.64 -9.18 8.72
N VAL A 7 24.59 -8.77 8.00
CA VAL A 7 24.73 -7.93 6.79
C VAL A 7 25.28 -6.55 7.13
N ILE A 8 24.78 -5.90 8.19
CA ILE A 8 25.30 -4.60 8.64
C ILE A 8 26.76 -4.72 9.08
N ALA A 9 27.11 -5.76 9.84
CA ALA A 9 28.49 -6.00 10.27
C ALA A 9 29.42 -6.25 9.07
N ALA A 10 28.96 -7.03 8.08
CA ALA A 10 29.72 -7.30 6.86
C ALA A 10 29.94 -6.02 6.02
N MET A 11 28.92 -5.16 5.90
CA MET A 11 29.04 -3.88 5.20
C MET A 11 30.00 -2.91 5.89
N LEU A 12 29.96 -2.83 7.23
CA LEU A 12 30.90 -2.02 8.01
C LEU A 12 32.34 -2.51 7.87
N LEU A 13 32.54 -3.83 7.89
CA LEU A 13 33.87 -4.43 7.74
C LEU A 13 34.42 -4.16 6.33
N MET A 14 33.58 -4.29 5.30
CA MET A 14 33.95 -3.97 3.92
C MET A 14 34.32 -2.49 3.74
N ALA A 15 33.53 -1.57 4.32
CA ALA A 15 33.83 -0.14 4.29
C ALA A 15 35.16 0.19 4.99
N ALA A 16 35.43 -0.45 6.13
CA ALA A 16 36.70 -0.30 6.85
C ALA A 16 37.90 -0.79 6.02
N VAL A 17 37.76 -1.94 5.33
CA VAL A 17 38.81 -2.47 4.44
C VAL A 17 39.07 -1.51 3.29
N ILE A 18 38.04 -1.01 2.61
CA ILE A 18 38.20 -0.09 1.46
C ILE A 18 38.88 1.23 1.89
N LEU A 19 38.55 1.76 3.06
CA LEU A 19 39.14 3.00 3.57
C LEU A 19 40.59 2.82 4.05
N LEU A 20 40.90 1.68 4.68
CA LEU A 20 42.22 1.43 5.27
C LEU A 20 43.23 0.85 4.27
N TRP A 21 42.77 0.17 3.21
CA TRP A 21 43.60 -0.45 2.16
C TRP A 21 44.55 0.54 1.46
N PRO A 22 44.10 1.68 0.90
CA PRO A 22 44.99 2.60 0.21
C PRO A 22 46.03 3.22 1.16
N ILE A 23 45.72 3.34 2.46
CA ILE A 23 46.61 3.96 3.44
C ILE A 23 47.70 2.98 3.90
N ALA A 24 47.38 1.68 4.02
CA ALA A 24 48.36 0.64 4.30
C ALA A 24 49.37 0.49 3.14
N CYS A 25 48.89 0.58 1.89
CA CYS A 25 49.76 0.54 0.72
C CYS A 25 50.58 1.83 0.53
N TYR A 26 50.10 2.98 1.00
CA TYR A 26 50.81 4.26 0.84
C TYR A 26 52.11 4.36 1.66
N LYS A 27 52.18 3.69 2.82
CA LYS A 27 53.40 3.70 3.66
C LYS A 27 54.60 3.02 3.00
N GLN A 28 54.37 2.05 2.12
CA GLN A 28 55.45 1.27 1.52
C GLN A 28 56.06 1.94 0.26
N GLY A 29 55.37 2.94 -0.31
CA GLY A 29 55.82 3.65 -1.52
C GLY A 29 56.72 4.88 -1.28
N GLN A 30 56.73 5.45 -0.06
CA GLN A 30 57.50 6.68 0.23
C GLN A 30 58.87 6.46 0.90
N GLU A 31 59.12 5.31 1.53
CA GLU A 31 60.44 5.03 2.13
C GLU A 31 61.53 4.68 1.09
N ASN A 32 61.15 4.30 -0.13
CA ASN A 32 62.09 3.78 -1.14
C ASN A 32 62.24 4.63 -2.41
N ALA A 33 61.71 5.85 -2.48
CA ALA A 33 62.00 6.74 -3.62
C ALA A 33 63.38 7.38 -3.43
N PRO A 34 64.43 6.97 -4.16
CA PRO A 34 65.76 7.52 -3.96
C PRO A 34 65.81 8.91 -4.59
N VAL A 35 66.27 9.91 -3.83
CA VAL A 35 66.56 11.29 -4.28
C VAL A 35 67.50 11.33 -5.50
N LEU A 36 68.19 10.22 -5.81
CA LEU A 36 69.00 10.03 -7.02
C LEU A 36 68.21 10.14 -8.34
N SER A 37 66.89 9.88 -8.35
CA SER A 37 66.12 9.80 -9.60
C SER A 37 65.91 11.15 -10.31
N GLN A 38 65.83 12.27 -9.58
CA GLN A 38 65.57 13.59 -10.17
C GLN A 38 66.79 14.14 -10.93
N LYS A 39 67.99 14.01 -10.36
CA LYS A 39 69.24 14.39 -11.04
C LYS A 39 69.47 13.55 -12.31
N GLN A 40 69.17 12.26 -12.26
CA GLN A 40 69.27 11.38 -13.44
C GLN A 40 68.23 11.74 -14.52
N GLN A 41 67.02 12.15 -14.13
CA GLN A 41 65.98 12.59 -15.06
C GLN A 41 66.32 13.90 -15.77
N ASN A 42 66.86 14.88 -15.03
CA ASN A 42 67.22 16.18 -15.62
C ASN A 42 68.38 16.04 -16.62
N VAL A 43 69.34 15.15 -16.32
CA VAL A 43 70.44 14.84 -17.24
C VAL A 43 69.96 14.12 -18.49
N SER A 44 69.00 13.18 -18.38
CA SER A 44 68.49 12.49 -19.58
C SER A 44 67.70 13.43 -20.49
N ILE A 45 66.91 14.35 -19.92
CA ILE A 45 66.18 15.37 -20.69
C ILE A 45 67.14 16.32 -21.41
N PHE A 46 68.25 16.72 -20.77
CA PHE A 46 69.28 17.52 -21.41
C PHE A 46 69.92 16.81 -22.61
N GLN A 47 70.27 15.53 -22.46
CA GLN A 47 70.88 14.74 -23.53
C GLN A 47 69.94 14.59 -24.73
N GLU A 48 68.64 14.39 -24.48
CA GLU A 48 67.62 14.31 -25.53
C GLU A 48 67.52 15.62 -26.32
N ARG A 49 67.48 16.76 -25.62
CA ARG A 49 67.40 18.09 -26.25
C ARG A 49 68.68 18.48 -27.01
N LEU A 50 69.84 18.07 -26.53
CA LEU A 50 71.10 18.31 -27.24
C LEU A 50 71.16 17.51 -28.55
N ALA A 51 70.73 16.24 -28.51
CA ALA A 51 70.68 15.39 -29.70
C ALA A 51 69.70 15.92 -30.76
N GLU A 52 68.57 16.50 -30.32
CA GLU A 52 67.60 17.17 -31.21
C GLU A 52 68.24 18.37 -31.92
N LEU A 53 68.94 19.25 -31.19
CA LEU A 53 69.64 20.40 -31.76
C LEU A 53 70.77 20.02 -32.73
N GLU A 54 71.53 18.95 -32.44
CA GLU A 54 72.58 18.44 -33.33
C GLU A 54 72.00 17.89 -34.64
N ASN A 55 70.84 17.23 -34.56
CA ASN A 55 70.14 16.72 -35.74
C ASN A 55 69.62 17.88 -36.62
N GLU A 56 69.07 18.95 -36.03
CA GLU A 56 68.63 20.13 -36.79
C GLU A 56 69.80 20.88 -37.45
N GLN A 57 70.96 20.93 -36.79
CA GLN A 57 72.17 21.51 -37.35
C GLN A 57 72.69 20.69 -38.54
N THR A 58 72.72 19.36 -38.41
CA THR A 58 73.20 18.47 -39.49
C THR A 58 72.26 18.45 -40.70
N GLN A 59 70.96 18.69 -40.48
CA GLN A 59 69.97 18.88 -41.55
C GLN A 59 70.03 20.27 -42.20
N GLY A 60 70.88 21.18 -41.69
CA GLY A 60 71.06 22.52 -42.24
C GLY A 60 69.94 23.50 -41.90
N ASN A 61 69.01 23.12 -41.01
CA ASN A 61 67.92 23.99 -40.55
C ASN A 61 68.38 24.99 -39.48
N LEU A 62 69.56 24.77 -38.89
CA LEU A 62 70.09 25.61 -37.82
C LEU A 62 71.51 26.08 -38.16
N ASP A 63 71.70 27.40 -38.20
CA ASP A 63 73.02 28.00 -38.40
C ASP A 63 73.98 27.66 -37.26
N LYS A 64 75.26 27.50 -37.59
CA LYS A 64 76.30 27.09 -36.63
C LYS A 64 76.46 28.06 -35.45
N SER A 65 76.21 29.35 -35.64
CA SER A 65 76.23 30.33 -34.55
C SER A 65 75.04 30.16 -33.60
N THR A 66 73.85 29.90 -34.16
CA THR A 66 72.60 29.74 -33.41
C THR A 66 72.62 28.44 -32.60
N PHE A 67 73.16 27.36 -33.17
CA PHE A 67 73.40 26.11 -32.44
C PHE A 67 74.28 26.32 -31.19
N GLN A 68 75.38 27.06 -31.32
CA GLN A 68 76.28 27.31 -30.19
C GLN A 68 75.63 28.16 -29.10
N GLN A 69 74.78 29.12 -29.48
CA GLN A 69 74.01 29.92 -28.52
C GLN A 69 73.00 29.06 -27.76
N LEU A 70 72.20 28.25 -28.47
CA LEU A 70 71.19 27.39 -27.86
C LEU A 70 71.81 26.30 -26.99
N LYS A 71 72.94 25.72 -27.41
CA LYS A 71 73.70 24.77 -26.59
C LYS A 71 74.18 25.40 -25.29
N THR A 72 74.74 26.61 -25.37
CA THR A 72 75.23 27.33 -24.18
C THR A 72 74.09 27.66 -23.21
N GLU A 73 72.93 28.04 -23.73
CA GLU A 73 71.74 28.31 -22.91
C GLU A 73 71.22 27.04 -22.23
N LEU A 74 71.19 25.91 -22.95
CA LEU A 74 70.80 24.61 -22.41
C LEU A 74 71.76 24.14 -21.30
N GLU A 75 73.07 24.32 -21.49
CA GLU A 75 74.10 24.01 -20.48
C GLU A 75 73.95 24.89 -19.24
N LYS A 76 73.63 26.18 -19.41
CA LYS A 76 73.39 27.11 -18.31
C LYS A 76 72.15 26.74 -17.50
N THR A 77 71.09 26.29 -18.16
CA THR A 77 69.86 25.79 -17.51
C THR A 77 70.16 24.53 -16.69
N LEU A 78 70.90 23.56 -17.25
CA LEU A 78 71.29 22.36 -16.52
C LEU A 78 72.14 22.69 -15.27
N LEU A 79 73.10 23.61 -15.41
CA LEU A 79 73.92 24.06 -14.27
C LEU A 79 73.09 24.78 -13.20
N GLY A 80 72.08 25.56 -13.60
CA GLY A 80 71.13 26.19 -12.70
C GLY A 80 70.29 25.17 -11.93
N ASP A 81 69.67 24.23 -12.64
CA ASP A 81 68.81 23.20 -12.04
C ASP A 81 69.58 22.25 -11.11
N VAL A 82 70.88 22.03 -11.36
CA VAL A 82 71.75 21.23 -10.49
C VAL A 82 72.26 22.01 -9.26
N GLN A 83 72.43 23.34 -9.36
CA GLN A 83 72.90 24.18 -8.24
C GLN A 83 71.79 24.61 -7.27
N PHE A 84 70.54 24.76 -7.71
CA PHE A 84 69.45 25.21 -6.83
C PHE A 84 68.88 24.12 -5.92
N GLU A 85 69.28 22.85 -6.06
CA GLU A 85 68.83 21.73 -5.22
C GLU A 85 69.64 21.49 -3.93
N GLU A 86 70.70 22.28 -3.64
CA GLU A 86 71.44 22.16 -2.36
C GLU A 86 70.73 22.80 -1.15
N GLN A 87 69.51 23.32 -1.31
CA GLN A 87 68.67 23.63 -0.16
C GLN A 87 67.84 22.41 0.22
N PRO A 88 68.03 21.81 1.42
CA PRO A 88 67.13 20.78 1.89
C PRO A 88 65.75 21.43 2.03
N ILE A 89 64.83 21.06 1.14
CA ILE A 89 63.41 21.35 1.31
C ILE A 89 63.08 20.82 2.71
N GLN A 90 62.85 21.72 3.66
CA GLN A 90 62.36 21.37 4.97
C GLN A 90 61.03 20.67 4.75
N LYS A 91 61.05 19.33 4.82
CA LYS A 91 59.83 18.53 4.92
C LYS A 91 59.12 19.05 6.16
N ALA A 92 58.05 19.80 5.98
CA ALA A 92 57.11 20.03 7.07
C ALA A 92 56.76 18.65 7.65
N PRO A 93 56.95 18.39 8.95
CA PRO A 93 56.57 17.11 9.50
C PRO A 93 55.05 17.07 9.52
N LYS A 94 54.42 16.52 8.48
CA LYS A 94 53.07 15.96 8.60
C LYS A 94 53.17 14.64 9.34
N ASN A 95 53.65 14.71 10.58
CA ASN A 95 53.37 13.70 11.58
C ASN A 95 51.88 13.84 11.87
N VAL A 96 51.04 13.10 11.15
CA VAL A 96 49.74 12.74 11.71
C VAL A 96 50.09 11.81 12.87
N SER A 97 50.33 12.40 14.05
CA SER A 97 50.65 11.68 15.27
C SER A 97 49.63 10.56 15.45
N ILE A 98 50.07 9.38 15.90
CA ILE A 98 49.20 8.26 16.27
C ILE A 98 48.03 8.73 17.17
N GLN A 99 48.25 9.82 17.92
CA GLN A 99 47.24 10.52 18.70
C GLN A 99 46.04 11.04 17.87
N ASN A 100 46.24 11.62 16.68
CA ASN A 100 45.14 12.07 15.81
C ASN A 100 44.36 10.89 15.21
N TRP A 101 45.03 9.74 15.00
CA TRP A 101 44.38 8.50 14.56
C TRP A 101 43.55 7.86 15.68
N LEU A 102 44.05 7.89 16.92
CA LEU A 102 43.29 7.45 18.09
C LEU A 102 42.06 8.34 18.31
N VAL A 103 42.19 9.66 18.18
CA VAL A 103 41.06 10.59 18.29
C VAL A 103 40.02 10.33 17.21
N MET A 104 40.43 10.10 15.96
CA MET A 104 39.50 9.79 14.87
C MET A 104 38.79 8.44 15.07
N GLY A 105 39.51 7.42 15.56
CA GLY A 105 38.95 6.12 15.91
C GLY A 105 37.93 6.20 17.05
N VAL A 106 38.24 7.00 18.09
CA VAL A 106 37.33 7.24 19.21
C VAL A 106 36.09 8.00 18.76
N ILE A 107 36.22 9.06 17.97
CA ILE A 107 35.08 9.81 17.43
C ILE A 107 34.18 8.92 16.58
N THR A 108 34.77 8.09 15.72
CA THR A 108 34.01 7.15 14.88
C THR A 108 33.30 6.09 15.73
N GLY A 109 33.98 5.54 16.74
CA GLY A 109 33.39 4.58 17.67
C GLY A 109 32.24 5.18 18.48
N VAL A 110 32.42 6.40 19.00
CA VAL A 110 31.37 7.15 19.71
C VAL A 110 30.19 7.44 18.78
N PHE A 111 30.44 7.80 17.52
CA PHE A 111 29.38 8.03 16.55
C PHE A 111 28.57 6.77 16.26
N VAL A 112 29.23 5.63 16.05
CA VAL A 112 28.54 4.34 15.85
C VAL A 112 27.74 3.93 17.08
N LEU A 113 28.30 4.10 18.29
CA LEU A 113 27.60 3.82 19.54
C LEU A 113 26.40 4.75 19.74
N ALA A 114 26.53 6.03 19.39
CA ALA A 114 25.43 6.98 19.44
C ALA A 114 24.32 6.57 18.46
N CYS A 115 24.64 6.19 17.23
CA CYS A 115 23.66 5.68 16.27
C CYS A 115 22.95 4.42 16.78
N LEU A 116 23.67 3.48 17.39
CA LEU A 116 23.09 2.27 17.99
C LEU A 116 22.19 2.59 19.20
N ALA A 117 22.58 3.55 20.04
CA ALA A 117 21.77 4.00 21.17
C ALA A 117 20.49 4.73 20.72
N THR A 118 20.61 5.61 19.72
CA THR A 118 19.46 6.29 19.11
C THR A 118 18.54 5.28 18.43
N TYR A 119 19.07 4.27 17.75
CA TYR A 119 18.27 3.20 17.17
C TYR A 119 17.57 2.34 18.23
N ASN A 120 18.19 2.07 19.38
CA ASN A 120 17.49 1.38 20.47
C ASN A 120 16.40 2.23 21.12
N SER A 121 16.55 3.55 21.16
CA SER A 121 15.57 4.46 21.76
C SER A 121 14.40 4.80 20.83
N LEU A 122 14.66 5.06 19.55
CA LEU A 122 13.65 5.47 18.54
C LEU A 122 13.22 4.32 17.63
N GLY A 123 14.03 3.28 17.50
CA GLY A 123 13.79 2.18 16.58
C GLY A 123 12.69 1.25 17.10
N ALA A 124 11.75 0.93 16.22
CA ALA A 124 10.63 0.07 16.50
C ALA A 124 10.88 -1.38 16.04
N SER A 125 12.07 -1.93 16.35
CA SER A 125 12.48 -3.25 15.85
C SER A 125 11.53 -4.37 16.31
N ASP A 126 11.01 -4.26 17.54
CA ASP A 126 10.02 -5.18 18.10
C ASP A 126 8.67 -5.08 17.37
N LYS A 127 8.26 -3.87 16.97
CA LYS A 127 7.02 -3.66 16.20
C LYS A 127 7.13 -4.23 14.79
N TYR A 128 8.32 -4.17 14.18
CA TYR A 128 8.56 -4.76 12.87
C TYR A 128 8.49 -6.29 12.91
N GLN A 129 9.00 -6.93 13.97
CA GLN A 129 8.81 -8.37 14.18
C GLN A 129 7.35 -8.73 14.35
N GLN A 130 6.60 -7.96 15.16
CA GLN A 130 5.17 -8.17 15.34
C GLN A 130 4.40 -8.04 14.03
N PHE A 131 4.75 -7.06 13.21
CA PHE A 131 4.19 -6.88 11.87
C PHE A 131 4.52 -8.07 10.95
N LEU A 132 5.76 -8.54 10.91
CA LEU A 132 6.15 -9.70 10.10
C LEU A 132 5.44 -10.99 10.56
N THR A 133 5.27 -11.19 11.87
CA THR A 133 4.49 -12.33 12.39
C THR A 133 3.00 -12.26 12.05
N LEU A 134 2.44 -11.04 11.91
CA LEU A 134 1.07 -10.84 11.44
C LEU A 134 0.95 -10.97 9.91
N ALA A 135 1.99 -10.60 9.17
CA ALA A 135 2.01 -10.62 7.71
C ALA A 135 2.25 -12.02 7.12
N ASP A 136 3.05 -12.86 7.79
CA ASP A 136 3.34 -14.24 7.38
C ASP A 136 2.35 -15.27 7.95
N ALA A 137 1.35 -14.85 8.74
CA ALA A 137 0.32 -15.74 9.23
C ALA A 137 -0.58 -16.20 8.05
N PRO A 138 -0.62 -17.51 7.71
CA PRO A 138 -1.52 -17.98 6.68
C PRO A 138 -2.96 -17.79 7.18
N LEU A 139 -3.76 -17.03 6.40
CA LEU A 139 -5.21 -16.88 6.57
C LEU A 139 -5.91 -18.22 6.32
N SER A 140 -5.70 -19.16 7.23
CA SER A 140 -6.37 -20.45 7.30
C SER A 140 -7.33 -20.39 8.48
N GLU A 141 -8.62 -20.50 8.18
CA GLU A 141 -9.76 -20.29 9.09
C GLU A 141 -9.83 -21.27 10.29
N GLU A 142 -8.82 -22.10 10.51
CA GLU A 142 -8.89 -23.24 11.44
C GLU A 142 -7.98 -23.12 12.68
N HIS A 143 -7.16 -22.08 12.81
CA HIS A 143 -6.22 -21.92 13.94
C HIS A 143 -6.49 -20.73 14.89
N VAL A 144 -7.68 -20.13 14.86
CA VAL A 144 -8.07 -19.04 15.78
C VAL A 144 -8.22 -19.52 17.24
N ALA A 145 -8.18 -20.83 17.51
CA ALA A 145 -8.46 -21.37 18.85
C ALA A 145 -7.26 -21.51 19.80
N GLU A 146 -6.01 -21.57 19.33
CA GLU A 146 -4.88 -21.97 20.23
C GLU A 146 -3.59 -21.15 20.17
N THR A 147 -3.46 -20.17 19.28
CA THR A 147 -2.45 -19.13 19.50
C THR A 147 -3.09 -18.09 20.40
N LYS A 148 -2.83 -18.17 21.72
CA LYS A 148 -3.31 -17.21 22.72
C LYS A 148 -3.20 -15.80 22.14
N ALA A 149 -4.35 -15.23 21.76
CA ALA A 149 -4.48 -13.80 21.58
C ALA A 149 -3.77 -13.16 22.78
N PRO A 150 -2.89 -12.16 22.60
CA PRO A 150 -2.29 -11.46 23.74
C PRO A 150 -3.43 -11.16 24.70
N ASP A 151 -3.35 -11.69 25.92
CA ASP A 151 -4.48 -11.83 26.82
C ASP A 151 -5.19 -10.48 26.92
N PHE A 152 -6.29 -10.32 26.18
CA PHE A 152 -6.88 -9.03 25.91
C PHE A 152 -7.40 -8.43 27.22
N ALA A 153 -7.76 -9.30 28.17
CA ALA A 153 -8.05 -8.95 29.55
C ALA A 153 -6.84 -8.36 30.29
N MET A 154 -5.62 -8.89 30.10
CA MET A 154 -4.40 -8.27 30.63
C MET A 154 -4.12 -6.91 30.00
N ALA A 155 -4.34 -6.74 28.70
CA ALA A 155 -4.19 -5.44 28.04
C ALA A 155 -5.17 -4.39 28.59
N VAL A 156 -6.44 -4.77 28.79
CA VAL A 156 -7.45 -3.92 29.45
C VAL A 156 -7.06 -3.60 30.89
N LYS A 157 -6.52 -4.57 31.65
CA LYS A 157 -6.04 -4.35 33.01
C LYS A 157 -4.87 -3.36 33.05
N ALA A 158 -3.89 -3.51 32.16
CA ALA A 158 -2.77 -2.57 32.04
C ALA A 158 -3.24 -1.16 31.63
N LEU A 159 -4.23 -1.08 30.73
CA LEU A 159 -4.84 0.20 30.34
C LEU A 159 -5.54 0.88 31.52
N LYS A 160 -6.25 0.13 32.36
CA LYS A 160 -6.88 0.65 33.59
C LYS A 160 -5.84 1.20 34.58
N VAL A 161 -4.70 0.52 34.76
CA VAL A 161 -3.61 1.03 35.62
C VAL A 161 -3.09 2.37 35.09
N LYS A 162 -2.81 2.46 33.79
CA LYS A 162 -2.36 3.73 33.17
C LYS A 162 -3.41 4.85 33.24
N LEU A 163 -4.69 4.50 33.18
CA LEU A 163 -5.80 5.45 33.37
C LEU A 163 -5.95 5.90 34.83
N ALA A 164 -5.56 5.07 35.81
CA ALA A 164 -5.52 5.47 37.21
C ALA A 164 -4.40 6.48 37.48
N GLU A 165 -3.27 6.36 36.77
CA GLU A 165 -2.15 7.29 36.84
C GLU A 165 -2.46 8.64 36.15
N ASN A 166 -3.19 8.61 35.02
CA ASN A 166 -3.64 9.82 34.32
C ASN A 166 -5.13 9.73 33.94
N PRO A 167 -6.04 10.15 34.84
CA PRO A 167 -7.48 10.01 34.65
C PRO A 167 -8.09 11.03 33.67
N GLU A 168 -7.34 12.03 33.22
CA GLU A 168 -7.80 13.05 32.27
C GLU A 168 -7.51 12.69 30.80
N ASP A 169 -6.84 11.56 30.57
CA ASP A 169 -6.49 11.08 29.23
C ASP A 169 -7.72 10.49 28.51
N ILE A 170 -8.48 11.36 27.84
CA ILE A 170 -9.70 11.03 27.11
C ILE A 170 -9.46 9.97 26.03
N GLU A 171 -8.33 10.03 25.33
CA GLU A 171 -8.00 9.07 24.27
C GLU A 171 -7.87 7.65 24.83
N LYS A 172 -7.23 7.49 26.00
CA LYS A 172 -7.15 6.19 26.67
C LYS A 172 -8.51 5.71 27.17
N TRP A 173 -9.39 6.61 27.60
CA TRP A 173 -10.76 6.23 27.97
C TRP A 173 -11.56 5.75 26.76
N PHE A 174 -11.44 6.41 25.60
CA PHE A 174 -12.03 5.94 24.35
C PHE A 174 -11.48 4.57 23.94
N LEU A 175 -10.16 4.36 24.06
CA LEU A 175 -9.54 3.06 23.78
C LEU A 175 -10.10 1.98 24.71
N LEU A 176 -10.30 2.28 25.99
CA LEU A 176 -10.90 1.35 26.96
C LEU A 176 -12.34 1.00 26.57
N ALA A 177 -13.16 2.01 26.21
CA ALA A 177 -14.54 1.80 25.79
C ALA A 177 -14.62 0.95 24.50
N ASN A 178 -13.82 1.28 23.49
CA ASN A 178 -13.72 0.51 22.24
C ASN A 178 -13.26 -0.93 22.51
N SER A 179 -12.36 -1.13 23.47
CA SER A 179 -11.88 -2.47 23.85
C SER A 179 -13.01 -3.31 24.48
N TYR A 180 -13.82 -2.72 25.36
CA TYR A 180 -15.00 -3.39 25.90
C TYR A 180 -16.03 -3.71 24.82
N ALA A 181 -16.29 -2.78 23.91
CA ALA A 181 -17.21 -2.99 22.79
C ALA A 181 -16.73 -4.14 21.88
N ALA A 182 -15.43 -4.23 21.60
CA ALA A 182 -14.84 -5.30 20.82
C ALA A 182 -14.94 -6.68 21.49
N MET A 183 -14.97 -6.73 22.83
CA MET A 183 -15.23 -7.96 23.60
C MET A 183 -16.72 -8.32 23.68
N GLY A 184 -17.62 -7.46 23.17
CA GLY A 184 -19.06 -7.62 23.33
C GLY A 184 -19.58 -7.21 24.71
N ASP A 185 -18.75 -6.64 25.58
CA ASP A 185 -19.19 -6.08 26.86
C ASP A 185 -19.72 -4.66 26.66
N PHE A 186 -20.87 -4.56 26.01
CA PHE A 186 -21.52 -3.29 25.68
C PHE A 186 -21.93 -2.50 26.94
N ARG A 187 -22.17 -3.18 28.07
CA ARG A 187 -22.51 -2.52 29.34
C ARG A 187 -21.30 -1.75 29.87
N GLN A 188 -20.15 -2.39 30.00
CA GLN A 188 -18.92 -1.70 30.43
C GLN A 188 -18.50 -0.63 29.42
N ALA A 189 -18.61 -0.91 28.12
CA ALA A 189 -18.29 0.07 27.08
C ALA A 189 -19.15 1.35 27.23
N GLY A 190 -20.46 1.18 27.41
CA GLY A 190 -21.40 2.28 27.62
C GLY A 190 -21.05 3.11 28.87
N GLU A 191 -20.78 2.46 30.01
CA GLU A 191 -20.37 3.15 31.23
C GLU A 191 -19.11 4.02 31.01
N VAL A 192 -18.13 3.49 30.27
CA VAL A 192 -16.90 4.24 29.96
C VAL A 192 -17.18 5.41 29.02
N TYR A 193 -17.97 5.24 27.94
CA TYR A 193 -18.33 6.36 27.06
C TYR A 193 -19.12 7.44 27.80
N ASN A 194 -20.02 7.08 28.70
CA ASN A 194 -20.76 8.05 29.51
C ASN A 194 -19.81 8.81 30.46
N LYS A 195 -18.80 8.13 31.02
CA LYS A 195 -17.74 8.78 31.78
C LYS A 195 -16.93 9.74 30.91
N VAL A 196 -16.56 9.35 29.69
CA VAL A 196 -15.85 10.23 28.74
C VAL A 196 -16.65 11.50 28.46
N ALA A 197 -17.96 11.35 28.18
CA ALA A 197 -18.85 12.49 27.97
C ALA A 197 -18.92 13.41 29.20
N GLY A 198 -18.91 12.83 30.41
CA GLY A 198 -18.87 13.59 31.67
C GLY A 198 -17.57 14.36 31.90
N ILE A 199 -16.42 13.83 31.49
CA ILE A 199 -15.12 14.53 31.61
C ILE A 199 -15.00 15.64 30.57
N LEU A 200 -15.45 15.39 29.33
CA LEU A 200 -15.40 16.39 28.25
C LEU A 200 -16.34 17.57 28.54
N GLY A 201 -17.56 17.30 28.99
CA GLY A 201 -18.61 18.33 29.06
C GLY A 201 -19.14 18.72 27.67
N GLU A 202 -20.32 19.34 27.62
CA GLU A 202 -21.06 19.55 26.36
C GLU A 202 -20.35 20.48 25.37
N ASP A 203 -19.53 21.42 25.86
CA ASP A 203 -18.88 22.44 25.05
C ASP A 203 -17.61 21.96 24.33
N LYS A 204 -17.10 20.76 24.67
CA LYS A 204 -15.84 20.26 24.13
C LYS A 204 -16.06 19.41 22.87
N PRO A 205 -15.14 19.54 21.87
CA PRO A 205 -15.13 18.64 20.73
C PRO A 205 -14.93 17.20 21.22
N GLY A 206 -15.79 16.28 20.75
CA GLY A 206 -15.79 14.87 21.13
C GLY A 206 -16.91 14.47 22.10
N TYR A 207 -17.59 15.41 22.76
CA TYR A 207 -18.77 15.09 23.59
C TYR A 207 -19.86 14.40 22.78
N ALA A 208 -20.19 14.94 21.60
CA ALA A 208 -21.21 14.38 20.73
C ALA A 208 -20.87 12.94 20.31
N ALA A 209 -19.62 12.69 19.90
CA ALA A 209 -19.14 11.35 19.55
C ALA A 209 -19.19 10.39 20.75
N ALA A 210 -18.81 10.83 21.95
CA ALA A 210 -18.89 10.01 23.17
C ALA A 210 -20.35 9.66 23.52
N LYS A 211 -21.27 10.62 23.43
CA LYS A 211 -22.70 10.39 23.68
C LYS A 211 -23.34 9.50 22.63
N ALA A 212 -22.97 9.65 21.37
CA ALA A 212 -23.46 8.80 20.30
C ALA A 212 -22.96 7.36 20.41
N ALA A 213 -21.68 7.17 20.76
CA ALA A 213 -21.13 5.86 21.07
C ALA A 213 -21.79 5.24 22.31
N TYR A 214 -22.04 6.03 23.36
CA TYR A 214 -22.85 5.59 24.51
C TYR A 214 -24.26 5.13 24.08
N ALA A 215 -24.95 5.90 23.25
CA ALA A 215 -26.26 5.54 22.71
C ALA A 215 -26.20 4.20 21.96
N GLN A 216 -25.18 4.01 21.12
CA GLN A 216 -24.96 2.76 20.39
C GLN A 216 -24.78 1.56 21.34
N MET A 217 -23.96 1.71 22.37
CA MET A 217 -23.75 0.65 23.36
C MET A 217 -25.04 0.32 24.12
N MET A 218 -25.80 1.34 24.52
CA MET A 218 -27.08 1.14 25.22
C MET A 218 -28.15 0.52 24.32
N PHE A 219 -28.12 0.82 23.02
CA PHE A 219 -28.97 0.17 22.03
C PHE A 219 -28.67 -1.34 21.92
N GLN A 220 -27.39 -1.71 21.91
CA GLN A 220 -26.97 -3.12 21.95
C GLN A 220 -27.39 -3.81 23.25
N VAL A 221 -27.20 -3.16 24.40
CA VAL A 221 -27.62 -3.69 25.71
C VAL A 221 -29.14 -3.89 25.78
N ALA A 222 -29.91 -3.01 25.13
CA ALA A 222 -31.36 -3.11 25.06
C ALA A 222 -31.87 -4.16 24.04
N GLY A 223 -30.96 -4.88 23.37
CA GLY A 223 -31.32 -5.85 22.34
C GLY A 223 -31.89 -5.19 21.08
N GLU A 224 -31.24 -4.12 20.62
CA GLU A 224 -31.60 -3.35 19.43
C GLU A 224 -32.99 -2.68 19.49
N LYS A 225 -33.39 -2.30 20.71
CA LYS A 225 -34.64 -1.58 20.97
C LYS A 225 -34.36 -0.13 21.29
N MET A 226 -35.13 0.77 20.69
CA MET A 226 -35.10 2.17 21.06
C MET A 226 -35.80 2.35 22.42
N VAL A 227 -34.99 2.50 23.47
CA VAL A 227 -35.45 2.78 24.84
C VAL A 227 -35.17 4.25 25.20
N PRO A 228 -35.87 4.85 26.18
CA PRO A 228 -35.73 6.27 26.50
C PRO A 228 -34.30 6.74 26.73
N VAL A 229 -33.44 5.92 27.36
CA VAL A 229 -32.03 6.25 27.59
C VAL A 229 -31.20 6.35 26.30
N VAL A 230 -31.50 5.52 25.29
CA VAL A 230 -30.84 5.56 23.99
C VAL A 230 -31.28 6.82 23.24
N GLN A 231 -32.60 7.09 23.21
CA GLN A 231 -33.13 8.27 22.54
C GLN A 231 -32.62 9.57 23.17
N GLN A 232 -32.54 9.62 24.50
CA GLN A 232 -31.96 10.77 25.20
C GLN A 232 -30.50 11.00 24.80
N ALA A 233 -29.67 9.95 24.77
CA ALA A 233 -28.27 10.06 24.37
C ALA A 233 -28.08 10.50 22.91
N ILE A 234 -28.94 10.03 22.00
CA ILE A 234 -28.99 10.50 20.60
C ILE A 234 -29.30 11.99 20.56
N ASN A 235 -30.33 12.44 21.28
CA ASN A 235 -30.74 13.84 21.31
C ASN A 235 -29.63 14.74 21.89
N GLU A 236 -28.95 14.29 22.95
CA GLU A 236 -27.81 15.00 23.54
C GLU A 236 -26.64 15.15 22.56
N ALA A 237 -26.31 14.06 21.83
CA ALA A 237 -25.25 14.10 20.82
C ALA A 237 -25.60 15.07 19.67
N LEU A 238 -26.81 14.96 19.12
CA LEU A 238 -27.26 15.76 17.98
C LEU A 238 -27.51 17.23 18.31
N ARG A 239 -27.74 17.56 19.58
CA ARG A 239 -27.81 18.96 20.04
C ARG A 239 -26.45 19.65 19.92
N VAL A 240 -25.36 18.93 20.20
CA VAL A 240 -23.99 19.46 20.13
C VAL A 240 -23.43 19.37 18.72
N ASP A 241 -23.59 18.22 18.06
CA ASP A 241 -23.20 18.02 16.67
C ASP A 241 -24.37 17.44 15.85
N PRO A 242 -25.12 18.28 15.12
CA PRO A 242 -26.26 17.84 14.31
C PRO A 242 -25.89 16.89 13.16
N GLU A 243 -24.61 16.74 12.84
CA GLU A 243 -24.08 15.89 11.77
C GLU A 243 -23.31 14.68 12.31
N GLU A 244 -23.41 14.39 13.62
CA GLU A 244 -22.72 13.24 14.21
C GLU A 244 -23.26 11.94 13.58
N PRO A 245 -22.41 11.16 12.90
CA PRO A 245 -22.86 10.07 12.05
C PRO A 245 -23.49 8.91 12.84
N THR A 246 -22.96 8.58 14.02
CA THR A 246 -23.43 7.43 14.82
C THR A 246 -24.84 7.67 15.35
N ALA A 247 -25.12 8.86 15.87
CA ALA A 247 -26.42 9.28 16.38
C ALA A 247 -27.45 9.37 15.24
N LEU A 248 -27.06 9.91 14.08
CA LEU A 248 -27.92 9.93 12.89
C LEU A 248 -28.23 8.53 12.36
N ILE A 249 -27.28 7.60 12.42
CA ILE A 249 -27.50 6.19 12.06
C ILE A 249 -28.55 5.56 12.96
N LEU A 250 -28.40 5.71 14.28
CA LEU A 250 -29.34 5.16 15.27
C LEU A 250 -30.72 5.83 15.18
N GLN A 251 -30.77 7.14 14.94
CA GLN A 251 -32.02 7.86 14.72
C GLN A 251 -32.74 7.32 13.48
N GLY A 252 -32.02 7.14 12.37
CA GLY A 252 -32.60 6.58 11.16
C GLY A 252 -33.03 5.12 11.33
N LEU A 253 -32.32 4.34 12.16
CA LEU A 253 -32.72 2.98 12.50
C LEU A 253 -34.04 2.96 13.30
N ASN A 254 -34.23 3.88 14.26
CA ASN A 254 -35.52 4.00 14.95
C ASN A 254 -36.65 4.36 13.99
N ALA A 255 -36.43 5.38 13.15
CA ALA A 255 -37.42 5.80 12.15
C ALA A 255 -37.77 4.64 11.20
N TYR A 256 -36.78 3.83 10.80
CA TYR A 256 -36.99 2.65 9.98
C TYR A 256 -37.83 1.58 10.71
N GLN A 257 -37.55 1.32 11.99
CA GLN A 257 -38.34 0.39 12.82
C GLN A 257 -39.79 0.87 12.98
N GLU A 258 -40.02 2.18 13.03
CA GLU A 258 -41.34 2.82 13.07
C GLU A 258 -42.02 2.92 11.70
N GLN A 259 -41.41 2.40 10.63
CA GLN A 259 -41.86 2.52 9.23
C GLN A 259 -41.92 3.97 8.71
N ALA A 260 -41.28 4.90 9.41
CA ALA A 260 -41.04 6.28 9.01
C ALA A 260 -39.82 6.34 8.06
N TYR A 261 -39.96 5.70 6.89
CA TYR A 261 -38.89 5.57 5.91
C TYR A 261 -38.33 6.92 5.38
N PRO A 262 -39.16 7.95 5.12
CA PRO A 262 -38.64 9.27 4.73
C PRO A 262 -37.68 9.87 5.75
N GLU A 263 -38.04 9.79 7.04
CA GLU A 263 -37.25 10.26 8.16
C GLU A 263 -35.96 9.46 8.31
N ALA A 264 -36.03 8.13 8.13
CA ALA A 264 -34.85 7.26 8.14
C ALA A 264 -33.85 7.62 7.04
N ILE A 265 -34.34 7.81 5.81
CA ILE A 265 -33.52 8.21 4.65
C ILE A 265 -32.88 9.57 4.90
N ALA A 266 -33.63 10.54 5.40
CA ALA A 266 -33.11 11.88 5.68
C ALA A 266 -31.98 11.85 6.73
N ALA A 267 -32.15 11.07 7.80
CA ALA A 267 -31.12 10.91 8.83
C ALA A 267 -29.86 10.24 8.27
N TRP A 268 -29.98 9.16 7.50
CA TRP A 268 -28.83 8.47 6.92
C TRP A 268 -28.12 9.25 5.82
N GLU A 269 -28.84 10.00 4.97
CA GLU A 269 -28.22 10.91 4.00
C GLU A 269 -27.44 12.02 4.71
N LYS A 270 -27.97 12.55 5.82
CA LYS A 270 -27.23 13.51 6.65
C LYS A 270 -25.99 12.89 7.30
N ALA A 271 -26.07 11.64 7.75
CA ALA A 271 -24.94 10.94 8.35
C ALA A 271 -23.75 10.79 7.38
N LYS A 272 -24.00 10.73 6.07
CA LYS A 272 -22.96 10.61 5.03
C LYS A 272 -22.02 11.81 4.95
N ILE A 273 -22.41 12.97 5.50
CA ILE A 273 -21.58 14.19 5.48
C ILE A 273 -20.26 13.98 6.23
N LYS A 274 -20.32 13.36 7.42
CA LYS A 274 -19.16 13.11 8.29
C LYS A 274 -18.75 11.64 8.38
N ALA A 275 -19.58 10.71 7.90
CA ALA A 275 -19.24 9.29 7.88
C ALA A 275 -18.10 8.98 6.90
N GLY A 276 -17.23 8.02 7.24
CA GLY A 276 -16.17 7.57 6.34
C GLY A 276 -16.72 6.82 5.11
N GLU A 277 -16.04 6.95 3.97
CA GLU A 277 -16.48 6.39 2.68
C GLU A 277 -16.82 4.88 2.74
N ALA A 278 -16.03 4.10 3.48
CA ALA A 278 -16.29 2.67 3.67
C ALA A 278 -17.61 2.41 4.41
N GLN A 279 -17.93 3.20 5.44
CA GLN A 279 -19.19 3.09 6.19
C GLN A 279 -20.38 3.52 5.33
N VAL A 280 -20.21 4.58 4.53
CA VAL A 280 -21.20 5.04 3.57
C VAL A 280 -21.55 3.91 2.59
N ARG A 281 -20.53 3.38 1.90
CA ARG A 281 -20.71 2.40 0.84
C ARG A 281 -21.22 1.04 1.34
N LYS A 282 -20.77 0.59 2.51
CA LYS A 282 -21.10 -0.75 3.03
C LYS A 282 -22.37 -0.78 3.85
N CYS A 283 -22.73 0.32 4.51
CA CYS A 283 -23.83 0.35 5.48
C CYS A 283 -24.93 1.34 5.09
N LEU A 284 -24.59 2.61 4.82
CA LEU A 284 -25.60 3.66 4.62
C LEU A 284 -26.31 3.56 3.26
N ASP A 285 -25.55 3.43 2.16
CA ASP A 285 -26.16 3.38 0.82
C ASP A 285 -27.10 2.17 0.66
N PRO A 286 -26.74 0.94 1.11
CA PRO A 286 -27.66 -0.19 1.08
C PRO A 286 -28.91 0.03 1.96
N ALA A 287 -28.76 0.60 3.15
CA ALA A 287 -29.88 0.87 4.06
C ALA A 287 -30.85 1.91 3.47
N ILE A 288 -30.32 3.01 2.91
CA ILE A 288 -31.12 4.03 2.21
C ILE A 288 -31.86 3.42 1.02
N ALA A 289 -31.18 2.57 0.23
CA ALA A 289 -31.80 1.90 -0.91
C ALA A 289 -32.93 0.94 -0.47
N GLU A 290 -32.78 0.24 0.65
CA GLU A 290 -33.83 -0.59 1.23
C GLU A 290 -35.01 0.23 1.73
N ALA A 291 -34.79 1.27 2.52
CA ALA A 291 -35.87 2.16 2.96
C ALA A 291 -36.65 2.78 1.80
N ARG A 292 -35.98 3.10 0.68
CA ARG A 292 -36.66 3.56 -0.54
C ARG A 292 -37.53 2.49 -1.19
N ARG A 293 -37.10 1.21 -1.14
CA ARG A 293 -37.91 0.08 -1.63
C ARG A 293 -39.15 -0.11 -0.78
N GLU A 294 -39.00 -0.16 0.54
CA GLU A 294 -40.10 -0.33 1.49
C GLU A 294 -41.12 0.83 1.41
N MET A 295 -40.63 2.07 1.25
CA MET A 295 -41.47 3.24 1.00
C MET A 295 -42.31 3.11 -0.30
N GLY A 296 -41.78 2.40 -1.31
CA GLY A 296 -42.47 2.11 -2.58
C GLY A 296 -43.26 0.78 -2.59
N ALA A 297 -43.12 -0.06 -1.55
CA ALA A 297 -43.65 -1.42 -1.50
C ALA A 297 -45.14 -1.53 -1.14
N ILE A 298 -45.85 -0.40 -1.00
CA ILE A 298 -47.33 -0.38 -1.11
C ILE A 298 -47.80 -0.61 -2.57
N THR A 299 -46.89 -0.86 -3.52
CA THR A 299 -47.26 -1.35 -4.87
C THR A 299 -46.29 -2.41 -5.40
N PRO A 300 -46.74 -3.66 -5.65
CA PRO A 300 -46.04 -4.60 -6.53
C PRO A 300 -46.24 -4.26 -8.02
N PRO A 301 -45.43 -4.80 -8.93
CA PRO A 301 -44.69 -4.01 -9.90
C PRO A 301 -45.36 -3.91 -11.28
N VAL A 302 -45.26 -2.74 -11.91
CA VAL A 302 -45.36 -2.59 -13.36
C VAL A 302 -44.16 -1.77 -13.85
N MET A 303 -43.47 -2.34 -14.83
CA MET A 303 -42.58 -1.64 -15.75
C MET A 303 -43.25 -0.37 -16.28
N GLN A 304 -42.62 0.78 -16.07
CA GLN A 304 -42.52 1.88 -17.04
C GLN A 304 -41.58 2.93 -16.43
N GLN A 305 -40.33 2.98 -16.89
CA GLN A 305 -39.92 3.72 -18.09
C GLN A 305 -39.91 5.23 -17.83
N GLU A 306 -38.70 5.75 -17.94
CA GLU A 306 -38.33 7.14 -18.12
C GLU A 306 -39.38 7.93 -18.91
N LYS A 307 -39.85 9.03 -18.32
CA LYS A 307 -40.14 10.27 -19.02
C LYS A 307 -39.65 11.44 -18.17
N SER A 308 -38.38 11.78 -18.36
CA SER A 308 -38.02 13.19 -18.54
C SER A 308 -36.94 13.21 -19.61
N ASP A 309 -37.43 13.35 -20.83
CA ASP A 309 -36.63 13.48 -22.03
C ASP A 309 -36.23 14.95 -22.21
N GLN A 310 -35.12 15.16 -22.91
CA GLN A 310 -34.67 16.42 -23.55
C GLN A 310 -33.86 17.40 -22.71
N LYS A 311 -32.57 17.08 -22.52
CA LYS A 311 -31.47 17.78 -23.23
C LYS A 311 -30.18 16.96 -23.07
N ILE A 312 -29.37 16.93 -24.13
CA ILE A 312 -28.07 16.24 -24.24
C ILE A 312 -28.20 14.77 -24.73
N ALA A 313 -29.04 14.56 -25.75
CA ALA A 313 -28.69 13.61 -26.82
C ALA A 313 -27.81 14.37 -27.82
N GLU A 314 -26.50 14.44 -27.52
CA GLU A 314 -25.43 14.68 -28.50
C GLU A 314 -24.10 14.59 -27.75
N THR A 315 -23.63 13.37 -27.51
CA THR A 315 -22.21 12.96 -27.66
C THR A 315 -22.19 11.43 -27.59
N ILE A 316 -22.13 10.82 -28.77
CA ILE A 316 -21.90 9.38 -28.95
C ILE A 316 -20.48 9.06 -28.50
N THR A 317 -20.28 7.97 -27.73
CA THR A 317 -19.11 7.09 -27.96
C THR A 317 -19.33 5.67 -27.41
N LYS A 318 -19.42 4.70 -28.34
CA LYS A 318 -19.18 3.24 -28.22
C LYS A 318 -19.82 2.46 -27.05
N THR A 319 -21.03 1.95 -27.24
CA THR A 319 -21.55 0.83 -26.44
C THR A 319 -20.92 -0.49 -26.90
N ALA A 320 -20.07 -1.07 -26.06
CA ALA A 320 -19.44 -2.38 -26.27
C ALA A 320 -20.43 -3.49 -25.87
N SER A 321 -20.69 -4.47 -26.76
CA SER A 321 -21.60 -5.58 -26.49
C SER A 321 -21.21 -6.85 -27.25
N ILE A 322 -21.37 -8.02 -26.63
CA ILE A 322 -21.04 -9.33 -27.21
C ILE A 322 -22.30 -10.19 -27.27
N LYS A 323 -22.60 -10.79 -28.42
CA LYS A 323 -23.67 -11.80 -28.56
C LYS A 323 -23.10 -13.20 -28.34
N VAL A 324 -23.76 -14.00 -27.52
CA VAL A 324 -23.35 -15.37 -27.17
C VAL A 324 -24.50 -16.31 -27.49
N ASN A 325 -24.32 -17.17 -28.49
CA ASN A 325 -25.20 -18.30 -28.76
C ASN A 325 -24.76 -19.46 -27.88
N LEU A 326 -25.57 -19.81 -26.89
CA LEU A 326 -25.26 -20.84 -25.92
C LEU A 326 -26.09 -22.10 -26.17
N ASP A 327 -25.41 -23.24 -26.23
CA ASP A 327 -26.03 -24.56 -26.29
C ASP A 327 -25.26 -25.57 -25.44
N ILE A 328 -25.86 -26.73 -25.17
CA ILE A 328 -25.27 -27.86 -24.45
C ILE A 328 -25.22 -29.08 -25.35
N SER A 329 -24.09 -29.79 -25.32
CA SER A 329 -23.91 -31.00 -26.12
C SER A 329 -24.99 -32.05 -25.81
N PRO A 330 -25.54 -32.77 -26.82
CA PRO A 330 -26.59 -33.76 -26.60
C PRO A 330 -26.20 -34.86 -25.59
N ALA A 331 -24.92 -35.25 -25.56
CA ALA A 331 -24.39 -36.26 -24.64
C ALA A 331 -24.43 -35.83 -23.17
N LEU A 332 -24.24 -34.53 -22.89
CA LEU A 332 -24.30 -33.98 -21.54
C LEU A 332 -25.72 -33.54 -21.16
N ARG A 333 -26.54 -33.14 -22.14
CA ARG A 333 -27.96 -32.80 -21.93
C ARG A 333 -28.74 -33.94 -21.29
N ALA A 334 -28.41 -35.19 -21.63
CA ALA A 334 -29.02 -36.38 -21.03
C ALA A 334 -28.63 -36.61 -19.56
N LYS A 335 -27.57 -35.95 -19.05
CA LYS A 335 -27.03 -36.13 -17.69
C LYS A 335 -27.41 -35.01 -16.73
N VAL A 336 -28.16 -34.00 -17.18
CA VAL A 336 -28.52 -32.82 -16.38
C VAL A 336 -30.02 -32.60 -16.36
N SER A 337 -30.54 -32.13 -15.22
CA SER A 337 -31.96 -31.84 -15.09
C SER A 337 -32.30 -30.53 -15.83
N PRO A 338 -33.50 -30.42 -16.45
CA PRO A 338 -33.91 -29.18 -17.13
C PRO A 338 -33.99 -27.94 -16.22
N GLN A 339 -34.07 -28.13 -14.90
CA GLN A 339 -34.12 -27.05 -13.91
C GLN A 339 -32.74 -26.60 -13.40
N GLU A 340 -31.65 -27.26 -13.83
CA GLU A 340 -30.29 -26.89 -13.43
C GLU A 340 -29.95 -25.47 -13.85
N ARG A 341 -29.21 -24.76 -12.99
CA ARG A 341 -28.84 -23.38 -13.21
C ARG A 341 -27.58 -23.28 -14.07
N ILE A 342 -27.63 -22.39 -15.03
CA ILE A 342 -26.50 -22.03 -15.88
C ILE A 342 -26.03 -20.64 -15.49
N PHE A 343 -24.74 -20.49 -15.24
CA PHE A 343 -24.10 -19.21 -15.00
C PHE A 343 -23.16 -18.88 -16.16
N VAL A 344 -23.38 -17.75 -16.81
CA VAL A 344 -22.52 -17.24 -17.88
C VAL A 344 -21.76 -16.05 -17.36
N PHE A 345 -20.43 -16.11 -17.40
CA PHE A 345 -19.52 -15.07 -16.89
C PHE A 345 -18.63 -14.55 -18.00
N ALA A 346 -18.42 -13.23 -18.05
CA ALA A 346 -17.34 -12.61 -18.83
C ALA A 346 -16.26 -12.09 -17.88
N LYS A 347 -15.00 -12.47 -18.06
CA LYS A 347 -13.86 -12.09 -17.22
C LYS A 347 -12.76 -11.43 -18.03
N ALA A 348 -12.13 -10.38 -17.53
CA ALA A 348 -10.96 -9.75 -18.17
C ALA A 348 -9.69 -9.94 -17.32
N GLY A 349 -9.20 -11.17 -17.20
CA GLY A 349 -7.95 -11.50 -16.48
C GLY A 349 -7.98 -11.39 -14.95
N MET A 350 -8.96 -10.71 -14.37
CA MET A 350 -9.18 -10.63 -12.92
C MET A 350 -10.07 -11.77 -12.39
N PRO A 351 -9.96 -12.15 -11.09
CA PRO A 351 -10.76 -13.24 -10.52
C PRO A 351 -12.27 -12.92 -10.48
N MET A 352 -12.66 -11.65 -10.48
CA MET A 352 -14.05 -11.21 -10.51
C MET A 352 -14.57 -10.99 -11.95
N PRO A 353 -15.80 -11.42 -12.28
CA PRO A 353 -16.38 -11.23 -13.61
C PRO A 353 -16.90 -9.80 -13.84
N LEU A 354 -16.79 -9.32 -15.08
CA LEU A 354 -17.35 -8.05 -15.53
C LEU A 354 -18.85 -8.16 -15.80
N ALA A 355 -19.29 -9.24 -16.42
CA ALA A 355 -20.72 -9.51 -16.65
C ALA A 355 -21.08 -10.91 -16.16
N ALA A 356 -22.29 -11.06 -15.60
CA ALA A 356 -22.79 -12.34 -15.11
C ALA A 356 -24.29 -12.48 -15.39
N GLU A 357 -24.68 -13.53 -16.11
CA GLU A 357 -26.09 -13.87 -16.38
C GLU A 357 -26.43 -15.25 -15.78
N ARG A 358 -27.66 -15.40 -15.30
CA ARG A 358 -28.20 -16.66 -14.77
C ARG A 358 -29.32 -17.16 -15.67
N LEU A 359 -29.22 -18.40 -16.13
CA LEU A 359 -30.18 -19.06 -17.03
C LEU A 359 -30.52 -20.46 -16.48
N GLN A 360 -31.47 -21.18 -17.09
CA GLN A 360 -31.75 -22.58 -16.80
C GLN A 360 -31.50 -23.48 -18.02
N VAL A 361 -31.21 -24.77 -17.80
CA VAL A 361 -30.96 -25.71 -18.90
C VAL A 361 -32.14 -25.83 -19.86
N LYS A 362 -33.38 -25.71 -19.37
CA LYS A 362 -34.60 -25.71 -20.21
C LYS A 362 -34.67 -24.56 -21.22
N ASP A 363 -33.94 -23.47 -20.98
CA ASP A 363 -33.96 -22.28 -21.82
C ASP A 363 -33.01 -22.41 -23.03
N LEU A 364 -32.23 -23.50 -23.11
CA LEU A 364 -31.30 -23.76 -24.21
C LEU A 364 -31.98 -24.42 -25.42
N PRO A 365 -31.59 -24.08 -26.67
CA PRO A 365 -30.56 -23.09 -27.05
C PRO A 365 -31.05 -21.65 -26.97
N ILE A 366 -30.17 -20.72 -26.56
CA ILE A 366 -30.50 -19.29 -26.40
C ILE A 366 -29.39 -18.37 -26.89
N THR A 367 -29.79 -17.21 -27.43
CA THR A 367 -28.88 -16.10 -27.76
C THR A 367 -28.94 -15.03 -26.67
N LEU A 368 -27.81 -14.81 -26.00
CA LEU A 368 -27.65 -13.80 -24.94
C LEU A 368 -26.82 -12.61 -25.45
N VAL A 369 -27.13 -11.40 -25.00
CA VAL A 369 -26.29 -10.22 -25.22
C VAL A 369 -25.63 -9.83 -23.89
N LEU A 370 -24.30 -9.88 -23.86
CA LEU A 370 -23.48 -9.40 -22.75
C LEU A 370 -23.04 -7.95 -23.05
N ASP A 371 -23.68 -7.00 -22.40
CA ASP A 371 -23.37 -5.57 -22.46
C ASP A 371 -23.22 -4.98 -21.04
N ASP A 372 -23.00 -3.68 -20.93
CA ASP A 372 -22.84 -3.00 -19.64
C ASP A 372 -24.10 -3.06 -18.74
N THR A 373 -25.28 -3.37 -19.30
CA THR A 373 -26.50 -3.56 -18.50
C THR A 373 -26.48 -4.87 -17.73
N LYS A 374 -25.65 -5.82 -18.16
CA LYS A 374 -25.42 -7.13 -17.52
C LYS A 374 -24.18 -7.15 -16.64
N ALA A 375 -23.70 -5.97 -16.26
CA ALA A 375 -22.57 -5.80 -15.36
C ALA A 375 -22.82 -6.48 -14.01
N ALA A 376 -21.86 -7.28 -13.53
CA ALA A 376 -21.97 -7.95 -12.24
C ALA A 376 -21.92 -6.97 -11.06
N MET A 377 -21.35 -5.78 -11.27
CA MET A 377 -21.29 -4.67 -10.31
C MET A 377 -21.37 -3.32 -11.05
N PRO A 378 -21.84 -2.24 -10.42
CA PRO A 378 -21.94 -0.91 -11.06
C PRO A 378 -20.61 -0.36 -11.62
N THR A 379 -19.47 -0.80 -11.06
CA THR A 379 -18.12 -0.38 -11.47
C THR A 379 -17.41 -1.37 -12.39
N ALA A 380 -17.98 -2.56 -12.63
CA ALA A 380 -17.37 -3.61 -13.44
C ALA A 380 -18.10 -3.69 -14.79
N LYS A 381 -17.72 -2.82 -15.74
CA LYS A 381 -18.38 -2.71 -17.04
C LYS A 381 -17.69 -3.61 -18.07
N ILE A 382 -18.44 -4.19 -19.00
CA ILE A 382 -17.83 -4.98 -20.07
C ILE A 382 -17.07 -4.05 -21.03
N SER A 383 -17.56 -2.83 -21.21
CA SER A 383 -16.94 -1.77 -22.02
C SER A 383 -15.59 -1.28 -21.52
N SER A 384 -15.20 -1.59 -20.26
CA SER A 384 -13.88 -1.21 -19.75
C SER A 384 -12.77 -2.18 -20.16
N ALA A 385 -13.10 -3.33 -20.76
CA ALA A 385 -12.12 -4.32 -21.21
C ALA A 385 -12.07 -4.41 -22.74
N GLU A 386 -10.87 -4.59 -23.29
CA GLU A 386 -10.69 -4.82 -24.74
C GLU A 386 -10.98 -6.28 -25.12
N PHE A 387 -10.64 -7.21 -24.24
CA PHE A 387 -10.86 -8.65 -24.39
C PHE A 387 -11.44 -9.27 -23.13
N VAL A 388 -12.31 -10.26 -23.29
CA VAL A 388 -12.90 -11.04 -22.20
C VAL A 388 -12.88 -12.54 -22.48
N ASP A 389 -12.72 -13.33 -21.42
CA ASP A 389 -12.94 -14.76 -21.40
C ASP A 389 -14.38 -15.03 -20.97
N ILE A 390 -15.16 -15.67 -21.84
CA ILE A 390 -16.56 -16.00 -21.59
C ILE A 390 -16.65 -17.46 -21.17
N THR A 391 -17.16 -17.71 -19.97
CA THR A 391 -17.36 -19.06 -19.42
C THR A 391 -18.82 -19.28 -19.10
N ALA A 392 -19.43 -20.31 -19.69
CA ALA A 392 -20.73 -20.81 -19.29
C ALA A 392 -20.55 -22.07 -18.43
N ARG A 393 -21.27 -22.16 -17.32
CA ARG A 393 -21.23 -23.30 -16.40
C ARG A 393 -22.62 -23.74 -16.00
N VAL A 394 -22.90 -25.04 -16.09
CA VAL A 394 -24.05 -25.69 -15.44
C VAL A 394 -23.62 -26.11 -14.05
N ALA A 395 -24.22 -25.50 -13.03
CA ALA A 395 -23.86 -25.75 -11.63
C ALA A 395 -24.78 -26.80 -11.02
N LEU A 396 -24.29 -28.04 -10.91
CA LEU A 396 -25.04 -29.16 -10.30
C LEU A 396 -25.15 -29.00 -8.77
N SER A 397 -24.20 -28.30 -8.16
CA SER A 397 -24.21 -27.96 -6.73
C SER A 397 -25.09 -26.75 -6.39
N GLY A 398 -25.67 -26.10 -7.40
CA GLY A 398 -26.45 -24.86 -7.23
C GLY A 398 -25.63 -23.62 -6.88
N SER A 399 -24.30 -23.74 -6.76
CA SER A 399 -23.40 -22.63 -6.42
C SER A 399 -22.74 -22.02 -7.66
N PRO A 400 -22.45 -20.70 -7.68
CA PRO A 400 -21.73 -20.07 -8.79
C PRO A 400 -20.23 -20.45 -8.88
N ARG A 401 -19.68 -21.09 -7.83
CA ARG A 401 -18.28 -21.50 -7.75
C ARG A 401 -18.06 -22.83 -8.45
N ALA A 402 -16.86 -23.05 -8.97
CA ALA A 402 -16.53 -24.29 -9.67
C ALA A 402 -16.59 -25.44 -8.68
N SER A 403 -17.45 -26.41 -8.92
CA SER A 403 -17.54 -27.63 -8.13
C SER A 403 -17.18 -28.81 -9.03
N LYS A 404 -16.53 -29.83 -8.46
CA LYS A 404 -16.24 -31.07 -9.16
C LYS A 404 -17.54 -31.68 -9.71
N GLY A 405 -17.54 -32.03 -10.99
CA GLY A 405 -18.69 -32.56 -11.72
C GLY A 405 -19.51 -31.53 -12.49
N ASP A 406 -19.33 -30.22 -12.25
CA ASP A 406 -20.04 -29.18 -12.99
C ASP A 406 -19.69 -29.23 -14.49
N LEU A 407 -20.65 -28.88 -15.35
CA LEU A 407 -20.38 -28.81 -16.78
C LEU A 407 -19.99 -27.39 -17.17
N TYR A 408 -19.02 -27.23 -18.07
CA TYR A 408 -18.62 -25.88 -18.49
C TYR A 408 -18.12 -25.83 -19.95
N ALA A 409 -18.11 -24.62 -20.48
CA ALA A 409 -17.37 -24.26 -21.68
C ALA A 409 -16.79 -22.86 -21.52
N THR A 410 -15.61 -22.64 -22.10
CA THR A 410 -14.91 -21.36 -22.04
C THR A 410 -14.42 -20.96 -23.42
N ALA A 411 -14.80 -19.78 -23.88
CA ALA A 411 -14.18 -19.07 -24.99
C ALA A 411 -13.20 -18.04 -24.41
N LYS A 412 -11.93 -18.12 -24.80
CA LYS A 412 -10.90 -17.19 -24.34
C LYS A 412 -10.69 -16.06 -25.35
N HIS A 413 -10.31 -14.88 -24.85
CA HIS A 413 -9.84 -13.76 -25.65
C HIS A 413 -10.86 -13.24 -26.69
N VAL A 414 -12.11 -13.04 -26.27
CA VAL A 414 -13.18 -12.50 -27.10
C VAL A 414 -13.13 -10.96 -27.07
N ALA A 415 -13.03 -10.33 -28.24
CA ALA A 415 -12.98 -8.87 -28.34
C ALA A 415 -14.32 -8.22 -27.93
N VAL A 416 -14.27 -7.18 -27.10
CA VAL A 416 -15.47 -6.46 -26.66
C VAL A 416 -15.81 -5.33 -27.64
N GLN A 417 -16.49 -5.68 -28.72
CA GLN A 417 -16.92 -4.72 -29.75
C GLN A 417 -18.35 -4.99 -30.19
N LYS A 418 -19.10 -3.93 -30.50
CA LYS A 418 -20.49 -4.03 -30.96
C LYS A 418 -20.58 -4.95 -32.18
N GLY A 419 -21.32 -6.06 -32.03
CA GLY A 419 -21.60 -7.00 -33.12
C GLY A 419 -20.74 -8.26 -33.15
N VAL A 420 -19.84 -8.47 -32.18
CA VAL A 420 -19.13 -9.74 -32.02
C VAL A 420 -20.12 -10.82 -31.58
N GLU A 421 -20.19 -11.91 -32.34
CA GLU A 421 -21.05 -13.06 -32.07
C GLU A 421 -20.19 -14.30 -31.88
N ILE A 422 -20.38 -14.99 -30.75
CA ILE A 422 -19.69 -16.24 -30.44
C ILE A 422 -20.70 -17.35 -30.22
N THR A 423 -20.32 -18.57 -30.60
CA THR A 423 -21.08 -19.77 -30.27
C THR A 423 -20.32 -20.54 -29.21
N LEU A 424 -20.98 -20.85 -28.10
CA LEU A 424 -20.40 -21.56 -26.97
C LEU A 424 -21.21 -22.84 -26.73
N LEU A 425 -20.57 -23.99 -26.88
CA LEU A 425 -21.17 -25.30 -26.66
C LEU A 425 -20.63 -25.90 -25.36
N ILE A 426 -21.50 -26.19 -24.39
CA ILE A 426 -21.11 -26.82 -23.12
C ILE A 426 -20.81 -28.31 -23.36
N ASP A 427 -19.52 -28.66 -23.26
CA ASP A 427 -18.98 -29.97 -23.62
C ASP A 427 -17.95 -30.54 -22.62
N LYS A 428 -17.49 -29.75 -21.62
CA LYS A 428 -16.50 -30.20 -20.62
C LYS A 428 -17.12 -30.39 -19.24
N VAL A 429 -16.46 -31.22 -18.43
CA VAL A 429 -16.78 -31.49 -17.02
C VAL A 429 -15.62 -30.98 -16.16
N VAL A 430 -15.93 -30.34 -15.03
CA VAL A 430 -14.93 -29.92 -14.04
C VAL A 430 -14.46 -31.15 -13.26
N ASP A 431 -13.16 -31.41 -13.31
CA ASP A 431 -12.52 -32.58 -12.66
C ASP A 431 -12.37 -32.48 -11.14
#